data_AF-A0A3M2BFN8-F1
#
_entry.id   AF-A0A3M2BFN8-F1
#
_cell.length_a   1.000
_cell.length_b   1.000
_cell.length_c   1.000
_cell.angle_alpha   90.00
_cell.angle_beta   90.00
_cell.angle_gamma   90.00
#
_symmetry.space_group_name_H-M   'P 1'
#
loop_
_entity.id
_entity.type
_entity.pdbx_description
1 polymer ?
#
loop_
_entity_poly.entity_id
_entity_poly.type
_entity_poly.pdbx_seq_one_letter_code
_entity_poly.pdbx_strand_id
1 'polypeptide(L)'
;MIRQQEEDVLSDDQWDRLQRRLRLPQRQYQVIRLLFKGYRDKEIAYSLNIAHPTVRSHLRRLYTKFSVQDRTELVLHIMRDFIIQPQSRYLDDR
;
A
#
# COMPACT_ATOMS: atom_id res chain seq x y z
N MET A 1 25.76 -6.32 -2.88
CA MET A 1 24.93 -5.84 -4.02
C MET A 1 24.14 -4.65 -3.55
N ILE A 2 24.53 -3.47 -4.03
CA ILE A 2 24.02 -2.16 -3.63
C ILE A 2 22.66 -1.97 -4.32
N ARG A 3 21.56 -2.02 -3.57
CA ARG A 3 20.28 -1.46 -4.05
C ARG A 3 20.26 0.00 -3.62
N GLN A 4 20.43 0.87 -4.61
CA GLN A 4 20.38 2.31 -4.48
C GLN A 4 19.03 2.74 -3.89
N GLN A 5 19.07 3.86 -3.18
CA GLN A 5 17.98 4.43 -2.41
C GLN A 5 16.68 4.51 -3.23
N GLU A 6 15.68 3.69 -2.86
CA GLU A 6 14.32 3.82 -3.36
C GLU A 6 13.67 4.98 -2.61
N GLU A 7 13.65 6.14 -3.26
CA GLU A 7 12.86 7.28 -2.80
C GLU A 7 11.40 6.84 -2.63
N ASP A 8 10.84 7.21 -1.49
CA ASP A 8 9.48 6.85 -1.15
C ASP A 8 8.53 7.59 -2.10
N VAL A 9 7.52 6.88 -2.65
CA VAL A 9 6.58 7.46 -3.64
C VAL A 9 5.78 8.65 -3.06
N LEU A 10 5.69 8.70 -1.73
CA LEU A 10 5.01 9.73 -0.95
C LEU A 10 5.91 10.18 0.21
N SER A 11 5.78 11.44 0.63
CA SER A 11 6.37 11.91 1.89
C SER A 11 5.74 11.22 3.11
N ASP A 12 6.41 11.25 4.27
CA ASP A 12 5.90 10.63 5.50
C ASP A 12 4.50 11.16 5.87
N ASP A 13 4.26 12.48 5.79
CA ASP A 13 2.94 13.07 6.04
C ASP A 13 1.86 12.61 5.05
N GLN A 14 2.24 12.34 3.80
CA GLN A 14 1.32 11.80 2.79
C GLN A 14 1.00 10.33 3.10
N TRP A 15 1.98 9.54 3.51
CA TRP A 15 1.77 8.17 3.97
C TRP A 15 0.86 8.10 5.20
N ASP A 16 1.04 8.97 6.18
CA ASP A 16 0.21 9.03 7.38
C ASP A 16 -1.24 9.44 7.05
N ARG A 17 -1.42 10.36 6.11
CA ARG A 17 -2.75 10.72 5.60
C ARG A 17 -3.40 9.56 4.86
N LEU A 18 -2.65 8.84 4.03
CA LEU A 18 -3.14 7.67 3.31
C LEU A 18 -3.55 6.56 4.27
N GLN A 19 -2.72 6.26 5.28
CA GLN A 19 -3.03 5.27 6.31
C GLN A 19 -4.36 5.57 7.00
N ARG A 20 -4.56 6.83 7.41
CA ARG A 20 -5.80 7.28 8.06
C ARG A 20 -6.99 7.21 7.12
N ARG A 21 -6.86 7.70 5.88
CA ARG A 21 -7.94 7.68 4.86
C ARG A 21 -8.39 6.26 4.54
N LEU A 22 -7.44 5.33 4.42
CA LEU A 22 -7.71 3.92 4.13
C LEU A 22 -8.06 3.07 5.37
N ARG A 23 -8.00 3.65 6.58
CA ARG A 23 -8.17 2.95 7.87
C ARG A 23 -7.33 1.66 7.92
N LEU A 24 -6.04 1.76 7.56
CA LEU A 24 -5.16 0.61 7.51
C LEU A 24 -4.62 0.29 8.91
N PRO A 25 -4.77 -0.95 9.40
CA PRO A 25 -4.02 -1.44 10.55
C PRO A 25 -2.52 -1.26 10.34
N GLN A 26 -1.78 -1.03 11.42
CA GLN A 26 -0.35 -0.70 11.36
C GLN A 26 0.47 -1.69 10.52
N ARG A 27 0.24 -2.99 10.69
CA ARG A 27 0.96 -4.02 9.92
C ARG A 27 0.62 -4.01 8.43
N GLN A 28 -0.64 -3.74 8.08
CA GLN A 28 -1.06 -3.66 6.68
C GLN A 28 -0.53 -2.39 6.01
N TYR A 29 -0.49 -1.27 6.73
CA TYR A 29 0.17 -0.05 6.28
C TYR A 29 1.66 -0.27 5.98
N GLN A 30 2.39 -0.90 6.91
CA GLN A 30 3.81 -1.24 6.72
C GLN A 30 4.03 -2.11 5.49
N VAL A 31 3.16 -3.11 5.27
CA VAL A 31 3.21 -3.97 4.08
C VAL A 31 2.96 -3.16 2.81
N ILE A 32 1.93 -2.31 2.76
CA ILE A 32 1.65 -1.46 1.59
C ILE A 32 2.84 -0.53 1.30
N ARG A 33 3.40 0.13 2.31
CA ARG A 33 4.53 1.06 2.11
C ARG A 33 5.74 0.36 1.49
N LEU A 34 6.12 -0.82 1.99
CA LEU A 34 7.21 -1.61 1.40
C LEU A 34 6.86 -2.16 0.01
N LEU A 35 5.60 -2.49 -0.21
CA LEU A 35 5.13 -2.96 -1.51
C LEU A 35 5.25 -1.88 -2.59
N PHE A 36 4.95 -0.62 -2.25
CA PHE A 36 5.14 0.57 -3.11
C PHE A 36 6.60 0.90 -3.37
N LYS A 37 7.50 0.54 -2.44
CA LYS A 37 8.95 0.57 -2.66
C LYS A 37 9.44 -0.56 -3.56
N GLY A 38 8.58 -1.48 -4.01
CA GLY A 38 8.99 -2.58 -4.89
C GLY A 38 9.51 -3.82 -4.16
N TYR A 39 9.41 -3.89 -2.84
CA TYR A 39 9.90 -5.04 -2.06
C TYR A 39 9.07 -6.29 -2.37
N ARG A 40 9.74 -7.41 -2.63
CA ARG A 40 9.11 -8.73 -2.79
C ARG A 40 8.68 -9.27 -1.42
N ASP A 41 7.74 -10.20 -1.40
CA ASP A 41 7.16 -10.75 -0.16
C ASP A 41 8.22 -11.23 0.85
N LYS A 42 9.31 -11.85 0.38
CA LYS A 42 10.44 -12.29 1.23
C LYS A 42 11.23 -11.11 1.81
N GLU A 43 11.38 -10.04 1.04
CA GLU A 43 12.08 -8.81 1.46
C GLU A 43 11.21 -8.03 2.47
N ILE A 44 9.89 -8.00 2.26
CA ILE A 44 8.93 -7.47 3.24
C ILE A 44 8.97 -8.27 4.54
N ALA A 45 8.98 -9.60 4.45
CA ALA A 45 9.04 -10.49 5.61
C ALA A 45 10.29 -10.22 6.45
N TYR A 46 11.45 -10.14 5.78
CA TYR A 46 12.71 -9.77 6.40
C TYR A 46 12.66 -8.37 7.04
N SER A 47 12.19 -7.36 6.29
CA SER A 47 12.13 -5.98 6.76
C SER A 47 11.20 -5.78 7.97
N LEU A 48 10.12 -6.55 8.07
CA LEU A 48 9.16 -6.46 9.16
C LEU A 48 9.41 -7.46 10.30
N ASN A 49 10.45 -8.29 10.16
CA ASN A 49 10.79 -9.39 11.06
C ASN A 49 9.59 -10.32 11.34
N ILE A 50 8.94 -10.79 10.27
CA ILE A 50 7.81 -11.73 10.32
C ILE A 50 7.98 -12.84 9.29
N ALA A 51 7.25 -13.95 9.46
CA ALA A 51 7.32 -15.05 8.52
C ALA A 51 6.74 -14.68 7.15
N HIS A 52 7.32 -15.21 6.06
CA HIS A 52 6.82 -15.01 4.70
C HIS A 52 5.33 -15.37 4.51
N PRO A 53 4.79 -16.47 5.08
CA PRO A 53 3.35 -16.74 5.06
C PRO A 53 2.50 -15.65 5.75
N THR A 54 3.03 -14.99 6.77
CA THR A 54 2.35 -13.89 7.47
C THR A 54 2.21 -12.66 6.57
N VAL A 55 3.24 -12.33 5.79
CA VAL A 55 3.13 -11.27 4.76
C VAL A 55 2.03 -11.61 3.75
N ARG A 56 2.01 -12.85 3.24
CA ARG A 56 0.96 -13.31 2.31
C ARG A 56 -0.44 -13.24 2.94
N SER A 57 -0.57 -13.51 4.24
CA SER A 57 -1.83 -13.35 4.97
C SER A 57 -2.27 -11.88 5.03
N HIS A 58 -1.34 -10.95 5.33
CA HIS A 58 -1.63 -9.53 5.27
C HIS A 58 -2.05 -9.07 3.87
N LEU A 59 -1.35 -9.52 2.82
CA LEU A 59 -1.68 -9.23 1.42
C LEU A 59 -3.07 -9.77 1.04
N ARG A 60 -3.42 -11.00 1.40
CA ARG A 60 -4.77 -11.54 1.15
C ARG A 60 -5.86 -10.69 1.79
N ARG A 61 -5.67 -10.27 3.05
CA ARG A 61 -6.62 -9.38 3.74
C ARG A 61 -6.71 -8.01 3.07
N LEU A 62 -5.60 -7.50 2.53
CA LEU A 62 -5.59 -6.27 1.75
C LEU A 62 -6.36 -6.45 0.44
N TYR A 63 -6.11 -7.53 -0.30
CA TYR A 63 -6.83 -7.85 -1.53
C TYR A 63 -8.34 -7.93 -1.31
N THR A 64 -8.77 -8.63 -0.27
CA THR A 64 -10.18 -8.69 0.11
C THR A 64 -10.74 -7.32 0.50
N LYS A 65 -9.99 -6.51 1.26
CA LYS A 65 -10.42 -5.17 1.69
C LYS A 65 -10.64 -4.21 0.51
N PHE A 66 -9.81 -4.33 -0.53
CA PHE A 66 -9.86 -3.46 -1.71
C PHE A 66 -10.58 -4.09 -2.90
N SER A 67 -11.14 -5.30 -2.75
CA SER A 67 -11.81 -6.05 -3.83
C SER A 67 -10.94 -6.22 -5.08
N VAL A 68 -9.64 -6.48 -4.88
CA VAL A 68 -8.65 -6.74 -5.93
C VAL A 68 -8.13 -8.18 -5.83
N GLN A 69 -7.54 -8.68 -6.91
CA GLN A 69 -7.11 -10.07 -7.02
C GLN A 69 -5.63 -10.28 -6.71
N ASP A 70 -4.79 -9.27 -7.00
CA ASP A 70 -3.35 -9.42 -6.87
C ASP A 70 -2.62 -8.13 -6.46
N ARG A 71 -1.29 -8.27 -6.39
CA ARG A 71 -0.36 -7.21 -6.00
C ARG A 71 -0.44 -6.00 -6.94
N THR A 72 -0.49 -6.26 -8.25
CA THR A 72 -0.49 -5.22 -9.27
C THR A 72 -1.78 -4.43 -9.19
N GLU A 73 -2.91 -5.12 -9.11
CA GLU A 73 -4.22 -4.48 -8.94
C GLU A 73 -4.29 -3.67 -7.63
N LEU A 74 -3.74 -4.19 -6.53
CA LEU A 74 -3.68 -3.44 -5.26
C LEU A 74 -2.91 -2.12 -5.40
N VAL A 75 -1.74 -2.13 -6.03
CA VAL A 75 -0.93 -0.92 -6.26
C VAL A 75 -1.68 0.06 -7.14
N LEU A 76 -2.19 -0.41 -8.28
CA LEU A 76 -2.89 0.43 -9.25
C LEU A 76 -4.16 1.05 -8.65
N HIS A 77 -4.92 0.30 -7.86
CA HIS A 77 -6.11 0.78 -7.16
C HIS A 77 -5.75 1.90 -6.17
N ILE A 78 -4.74 1.68 -5.32
CA ILE A 78 -4.30 2.69 -4.35
C ILE A 78 -3.75 3.94 -5.06
N MET A 79 -2.94 3.75 -6.11
CA MET A 79 -2.39 4.86 -6.89
C MET A 79 -3.49 5.69 -7.55
N ARG A 80 -4.43 5.04 -8.24
CA ARG A 80 -5.49 5.74 -8.98
C ARG A 80 -6.43 6.49 -8.05
N ASP A 81 -6.96 5.80 -7.03
CA ASP A 81 -8.14 6.26 -6.30
C ASP A 81 -7.78 7.11 -5.07
N PHE A 82 -6.53 7.04 -4.61
CA PHE A 82 -6.09 7.70 -3.38
C PHE A 82 -4.87 8.60 -3.53
N ILE A 83 -4.02 8.38 -4.53
CA ILE A 83 -2.81 9.19 -4.76
C ILE A 83 -3.00 10.18 -5.93
N ILE A 84 -3.40 9.68 -7.11
CA ILE A 84 -3.47 10.48 -8.35
C ILE A 84 -4.79 11.27 -8.42
N GLN A 85 -5.92 10.69 -8.00
CA GLN A 85 -7.19 11.40 -7.96
C GLN A 85 -7.57 11.83 -6.54
N PRO A 86 -7.19 13.04 -6.08
CA PRO A 86 -7.93 13.69 -5.01
C PRO A 86 -9.32 13.99 -5.58
N GLN A 87 -10.36 13.31 -5.10
CA GLN A 87 -11.73 13.53 -5.54
C GLN A 87 -12.13 15.00 -5.30
N SER A 88 -11.96 15.87 -6.29
CA SER A 88 -12.93 16.94 -6.51
C SER A 88 -14.19 16.25 -7.00
N ARG A 89 -14.98 15.76 -6.04
CA ARG A 89 -16.37 15.40 -6.28
C ARG A 89 -17.09 16.70 -6.60
N TYR A 90 -16.98 17.12 -7.86
CA TYR A 90 -17.77 18.20 -8.41
C TYR A 90 -19.24 17.85 -8.26
N LEU A 91 -19.97 18.87 -7.83
CA LEU A 91 -21.40 18.96 -7.64
C LEU A 91 -22.14 18.68 -8.95
N ASP A 92 -22.90 17.59 -8.99
CA ASP A 92 -24.19 17.39 -9.69
C ASP A 92 -24.67 16.03 -9.16
N ASP A 93 -25.76 15.93 -8.39
CA ASP A 93 -27.10 16.15 -8.92
C ASP A 93 -27.93 17.12 -8.07
N ARG A 94 -28.61 17.99 -8.81
CA ARG A 94 -29.80 18.74 -8.44
C ARG A 94 -30.96 17.84 -8.00
#